data_AF-A0A9P9D6S9-F1
#
_entry.id   AF-A0A9P9D6S9-F1
#
_cell.length_a   1.000
_cell.length_b   1.000
_cell.length_c   1.000
_cell.angle_alpha   90.00
_cell.angle_beta   90.00
_cell.angle_gamma   90.00
#
_symmetry.space_group_name_H-M   'P 1'
#
loop_
_entity.id
_entity.type
_entity.pdbx_description
1 polymer ?
#
loop_
_entity_poly.entity_id
_entity_poly.type
_entity_poly.pdbx_seq_one_letter_code
_entity_poly.pdbx_strand_id
1 'polypeptide(L)'
;MVTGDNVETARAIGKACGILTETTAKEPNAVMEGSEFRKLDDKQRAAVVKQLRILARSSPEDKKTLVKALRSLGEIVAVTGDGTNDAPALKAADVGFSMGITGTEVAKEASDIILMDDNFSSIVKALAWGRAINDSVKKFLQFQLTVNITAVLITFVSAVSDDEETSVLNAVQLLWVNLIMDTFAALALATDPPTGSLLHREPEARTAPLITITMWKMIIGQSIYQLIVCFVLWFGGPKFLDYPEKELRTLIFNVFVFMQIFKLVNSRRIDNKLNIFEGLHRNGLFMLMMAIMVGGQMIIIYVGGNAFVVVRLKGVQWAISVVLGFLSIPIGVLIRLFPDSWFQAVVDVLAKLWPKWLRLSRKKKKQKSDEDGDETPTNLEGYDVDAVLTGIRDDLDFLKRIRGGRMAALSDAMARSRELMLLHRNRSESRSRSKVRSRRGSSRSSNRPPISPMMAVVGMPGIVVASVGGLSPGQQSVHSGNEQATETVRKE
;
A
#
# COMPACT_ATOMS: atom_id res chain seq x y z
N MET A 1 8.02 -6.33 -29.06
CA MET A 1 9.24 -7.14 -29.27
C MET A 1 10.36 -6.20 -29.71
N VAL A 2 11.55 -6.35 -29.13
CA VAL A 2 12.71 -5.52 -29.49
C VAL A 2 13.89 -6.46 -29.69
N THR A 3 14.52 -6.43 -30.86
CA THR A 3 15.60 -7.37 -31.22
C THR A 3 16.70 -6.71 -32.05
N GLY A 4 17.90 -7.27 -31.98
CA GLY A 4 19.02 -6.96 -32.87
C GLY A 4 18.90 -7.62 -34.25
N ASP A 5 17.96 -8.55 -34.43
CA ASP A 5 17.76 -9.26 -35.70
C ASP A 5 17.26 -8.35 -36.82
N ASN A 6 17.34 -8.85 -38.05
CA ASN A 6 16.77 -8.17 -39.20
C ASN A 6 15.22 -8.08 -39.13
N VAL A 7 14.66 -7.13 -39.87
CA VAL A 7 13.21 -6.85 -39.88
C VAL A 7 12.39 -8.07 -40.31
N GLU A 8 12.88 -8.83 -41.29
CA GLU A 8 12.18 -9.99 -41.86
C GLU A 8 12.03 -11.12 -40.84
N THR A 9 13.12 -11.48 -40.14
CA THR A 9 13.11 -12.51 -39.09
C THR A 9 12.26 -12.05 -37.92
N ALA A 10 12.42 -10.80 -37.48
CA ALA A 10 11.62 -10.24 -36.41
C ALA A 10 10.12 -10.24 -36.75
N ARG A 11 9.76 -9.92 -38.00
CA ARG A 11 8.38 -9.96 -38.48
C ARG A 11 7.83 -11.40 -38.53
N ALA A 12 8.63 -12.35 -39.00
CA ALA A 12 8.23 -13.77 -39.05
C ALA A 12 7.96 -14.33 -37.65
N ILE A 13 8.88 -14.12 -36.70
CA ILE A 13 8.73 -14.53 -35.30
C ILE A 13 7.56 -13.81 -34.65
N GLY A 14 7.44 -12.50 -34.86
CA GLY A 14 6.35 -11.70 -34.30
C GLY A 14 4.96 -12.16 -34.77
N LYS A 15 4.84 -12.64 -36.01
CA LYS A 15 3.60 -13.27 -36.52
C LYS A 15 3.37 -14.65 -35.88
N ALA A 16 4.40 -15.49 -35.81
CA ALA A 16 4.29 -16.83 -35.22
C ALA A 16 3.88 -16.78 -33.74
N CYS A 17 4.37 -15.78 -33.00
CA CYS A 17 4.04 -15.56 -31.58
C CYS A 17 2.74 -14.76 -31.36
N GLY A 18 2.05 -14.33 -32.42
CA GLY A 18 0.81 -13.54 -32.31
C GLY A 18 0.99 -12.09 -31.85
N ILE A 19 2.22 -11.56 -31.82
CA ILE A 19 2.51 -10.15 -31.51
C ILE A 19 2.07 -9.25 -32.67
N LEU A 20 2.25 -9.73 -33.90
CA LEU A 20 1.70 -9.13 -35.10
C LEU A 20 0.52 -9.96 -35.59
N THR A 21 -0.68 -9.41 -35.45
CA THR A 21 -1.89 -9.93 -36.10
C THR A 21 -2.04 -9.36 -37.50
N GLU A 22 -2.83 -9.99 -38.38
CA GLU A 22 -3.07 -9.51 -39.75
C GLU A 22 -3.55 -8.05 -39.81
N THR A 23 -4.30 -7.62 -38.80
CA THR A 23 -4.80 -6.25 -38.66
C THR A 23 -3.67 -5.29 -38.30
N THR A 24 -2.91 -5.58 -37.24
CA THR A 24 -1.80 -4.73 -36.79
C THR A 24 -0.63 -4.71 -37.77
N ALA A 25 -0.45 -5.78 -38.56
CA ALA A 25 0.62 -5.85 -39.55
C ALA A 25 0.42 -4.89 -40.73
N LYS A 26 -0.82 -4.38 -40.94
CA LYS A 26 -1.14 -3.37 -41.96
C LYS A 26 -0.93 -1.94 -41.45
N GLU A 27 -0.72 -1.74 -40.14
CA GLU A 27 -0.47 -0.42 -39.59
C GLU A 27 0.94 0.07 -40.00
N PRO A 28 1.06 1.32 -40.47
CA PRO A 28 2.31 1.82 -41.08
C PRO A 28 3.49 1.87 -40.11
N ASN A 29 3.25 1.93 -38.80
CA ASN A 29 4.27 2.06 -37.76
C ASN A 29 4.40 0.83 -36.85
N ALA A 30 3.79 -0.30 -37.19
CA ALA A 30 3.82 -1.49 -36.33
C ALA A 30 5.22 -2.14 -36.25
N VAL A 31 6.03 -1.99 -37.30
CA VAL A 31 7.40 -2.54 -37.39
C VAL A 31 8.33 -1.44 -37.87
N MET A 32 9.43 -1.23 -37.15
CA MET A 32 10.40 -0.18 -37.47
C MET A 32 11.82 -0.66 -37.21
N GLU A 33 12.80 -0.13 -37.95
CA GLU A 33 14.22 -0.34 -37.65
C GLU A 33 14.74 0.66 -36.59
N GLY A 34 15.72 0.23 -35.79
CA GLY A 34 16.42 1.13 -34.85
C GLY A 34 17.08 2.33 -35.52
N SER A 35 17.51 2.20 -36.78
CA SER A 35 18.07 3.31 -37.58
C SER A 35 17.03 4.40 -37.88
N GLU A 36 15.79 4.01 -38.14
CA GLU A 36 14.66 4.92 -38.38
C GLU A 36 14.16 5.53 -37.07
N PHE A 37 14.05 4.70 -36.02
CA PHE A 37 13.61 5.14 -34.70
C PHE A 37 14.50 6.25 -34.11
N ARG A 38 15.82 6.18 -34.35
CA ARG A 38 16.79 7.21 -33.93
C ARG A 38 16.62 8.55 -34.64
N LYS A 39 16.11 8.56 -35.87
CA LYS A 39 15.92 9.80 -36.64
C LYS A 39 14.70 10.59 -36.18
N LEU A 40 13.78 9.95 -35.46
CA LEU A 40 12.57 10.57 -34.98
C LEU A 40 12.88 11.56 -33.84
N ASP A 41 12.22 12.72 -33.87
CA ASP A 41 12.20 13.64 -32.74
C ASP A 41 11.41 13.06 -31.57
N ASP A 42 11.58 13.60 -30.36
CA ASP A 42 10.93 13.11 -29.14
C ASP A 42 9.40 13.09 -29.27
N LYS A 43 8.81 14.11 -29.92
CA LYS A 43 7.35 14.17 -30.18
C LYS A 43 6.90 13.08 -31.16
N GLN A 44 7.69 12.83 -32.20
CA GLN A 44 7.39 11.80 -33.20
C GLN A 44 7.55 10.39 -32.60
N ARG A 45 8.59 10.18 -31.79
CA ARG A 45 8.77 8.93 -31.03
C ARG A 45 7.56 8.67 -30.15
N ALA A 46 7.10 9.66 -29.38
CA ALA A 46 5.93 9.52 -28.51
C ALA A 46 4.65 9.08 -29.28
N ALA A 47 4.46 9.52 -30.53
CA ALA A 47 3.34 9.07 -31.35
C ALA A 47 3.53 7.64 -31.87
N VAL A 48 4.74 7.30 -32.35
CA VAL A 48 5.07 6.00 -32.95
C VAL A 48 5.06 4.88 -31.91
N VAL A 49 5.57 5.10 -30.70
CA VAL A 49 5.74 4.04 -29.69
C VAL A 49 4.44 3.40 -29.23
N LYS A 50 3.29 4.06 -29.39
CA LYS A 50 1.97 3.48 -29.06
C LYS A 50 1.55 2.37 -30.04
N GLN A 51 1.92 2.53 -31.31
CA GLN A 51 1.61 1.61 -32.40
C GLN A 51 2.73 0.60 -32.64
N LEU A 52 3.97 0.95 -32.26
CA LEU A 52 5.14 0.11 -32.45
C LEU A 52 5.00 -1.23 -31.71
N ARG A 53 5.00 -2.33 -32.46
CA ARG A 53 4.98 -3.70 -31.93
C ARG A 53 6.34 -4.36 -32.01
N ILE A 54 7.11 -4.08 -33.07
CA ILE A 54 8.44 -4.65 -33.31
C ILE A 54 9.45 -3.55 -33.63
N LEU A 55 10.51 -3.49 -32.83
CA LEU A 55 11.71 -2.71 -33.14
C LEU A 55 12.85 -3.68 -33.49
N ALA A 56 13.27 -3.70 -34.75
CA ALA A 56 14.32 -4.57 -35.26
C ALA A 56 15.65 -3.83 -35.44
N ARG A 57 16.77 -4.56 -35.55
CA ARG A 57 18.14 -4.01 -35.58
C ARG A 57 18.38 -2.93 -34.52
N SER A 58 17.85 -3.14 -33.31
CA SER A 58 17.93 -2.16 -32.22
C SER A 58 19.29 -2.18 -31.53
N SER A 59 19.89 -1.01 -31.27
CA SER A 59 21.03 -0.88 -30.37
C SER A 59 20.61 -0.88 -28.88
N PRO A 60 21.54 -1.06 -27.93
CA PRO A 60 21.27 -0.88 -26.50
C PRO A 60 20.61 0.47 -26.16
N GLU A 61 21.08 1.54 -26.80
CA GLU A 61 20.58 2.90 -26.66
C GLU A 61 19.16 3.05 -27.20
N ASP A 62 18.83 2.35 -28.29
CA ASP A 62 17.49 2.36 -28.88
C ASP A 62 16.49 1.71 -27.91
N LYS A 63 16.87 0.59 -27.29
CA LYS A 63 16.05 -0.09 -26.26
C LYS A 63 15.76 0.86 -25.10
N LYS A 64 16.79 1.51 -24.56
CA LYS A 64 16.65 2.48 -23.47
C LYS A 64 15.79 3.69 -23.87
N THR A 65 15.96 4.19 -25.08
CA THR A 65 15.19 5.34 -25.61
C THR A 65 13.71 4.99 -25.76
N LEU A 66 13.40 3.80 -26.25
CA LEU A 66 12.03 3.28 -26.35
C LEU A 66 11.37 3.22 -24.96
N VAL A 67 12.07 2.67 -23.96
CA VAL A 67 11.58 2.59 -22.58
C VAL A 67 11.27 3.99 -22.03
N LYS A 68 12.19 4.94 -22.21
CA LYS A 68 11.96 6.32 -21.77
C LYS A 68 10.77 6.98 -22.47
N ALA A 69 10.61 6.76 -23.77
CA ALA A 69 9.50 7.30 -24.54
C ALA A 69 8.15 6.76 -24.02
N LEU A 70 8.04 5.45 -23.79
CA LEU A 70 6.84 4.83 -23.21
C LEU A 70 6.54 5.36 -21.79
N ARG A 71 7.57 5.46 -20.93
CA ARG A 71 7.41 6.03 -19.58
C ARG A 71 6.98 7.49 -19.59
N SER A 72 7.46 8.28 -20.57
CA SER A 72 7.06 9.69 -20.72
C SER A 72 5.58 9.86 -21.08
N LEU A 73 4.96 8.83 -21.66
CA LEU A 73 3.52 8.78 -21.94
C LEU A 73 2.68 8.40 -20.72
N GLY A 74 3.31 8.07 -19.59
CA GLY A 74 2.64 7.62 -18.37
C GLY A 74 2.37 6.12 -18.30
N GLU A 75 2.87 5.33 -19.25
CA GLU A 75 2.78 3.87 -19.24
C GLU A 75 3.72 3.26 -18.20
N ILE A 76 3.33 2.11 -17.64
CA ILE A 76 4.18 1.29 -16.76
C ILE A 76 4.89 0.27 -17.64
N VAL A 77 6.22 0.36 -17.72
CA VAL A 77 7.00 -0.42 -18.68
C VAL A 77 7.76 -1.52 -17.97
N ALA A 78 7.47 -2.76 -18.36
CA ALA A 78 8.29 -3.92 -18.04
C ALA A 78 9.21 -4.27 -19.21
N VAL A 79 10.49 -4.53 -18.92
CA VAL A 79 11.50 -4.92 -19.92
C VAL A 79 12.05 -6.28 -19.57
N THR A 80 12.31 -7.12 -20.56
CA THR A 80 13.04 -8.37 -20.38
C THR A 80 14.34 -8.32 -21.19
N GLY A 81 15.42 -8.89 -20.64
CA GLY A 81 16.73 -8.95 -21.29
C GLY A 81 17.68 -9.92 -20.59
N ASP A 82 18.60 -10.48 -21.35
CA ASP A 82 19.56 -11.50 -20.92
C ASP A 82 21.01 -11.01 -21.06
N GLY A 83 21.26 -10.08 -21.98
CA GLY A 83 22.59 -9.55 -22.26
C GLY A 83 23.01 -8.34 -21.43
N THR A 84 24.33 -8.10 -21.36
CA THR A 84 24.94 -6.86 -20.83
C THR A 84 24.41 -5.61 -21.54
N ASN A 85 24.06 -5.76 -22.82
CA ASN A 85 23.45 -4.75 -23.67
C ASN A 85 22.04 -4.32 -23.22
N ASP A 86 21.33 -5.16 -22.46
CA ASP A 86 19.99 -4.85 -21.98
C ASP A 86 19.99 -4.15 -20.63
N ALA A 87 21.11 -4.17 -19.90
CA ALA A 87 21.23 -3.58 -18.57
C ALA A 87 20.79 -2.10 -18.51
N PRO A 88 21.13 -1.22 -19.48
CA PRO A 88 20.66 0.17 -19.46
C PRO A 88 19.15 0.31 -19.64
N ALA A 89 18.52 -0.60 -20.37
CA ALA A 89 17.07 -0.61 -20.60
C ALA A 89 16.32 -1.24 -19.41
N LEU A 90 16.83 -2.34 -18.87
CA LEU A 90 16.35 -2.99 -17.64
C LEU A 90 16.31 -1.98 -16.49
N LYS A 91 17.41 -1.23 -16.28
CA LYS A 91 17.48 -0.24 -15.21
C LYS A 91 16.61 0.99 -15.45
N ALA A 92 16.29 1.29 -16.70
CA ALA A 92 15.44 2.43 -17.06
C ALA A 92 13.94 2.11 -17.01
N ALA A 93 13.58 0.82 -16.99
CA ALA A 93 12.20 0.35 -16.90
C ALA A 93 11.58 0.62 -15.51
N ASP A 94 10.27 0.45 -15.39
CA ASP A 94 9.63 0.42 -14.07
C ASP A 94 9.78 -0.96 -13.41
N VAL A 95 9.89 -2.03 -14.22
CA VAL A 95 10.23 -3.39 -13.77
C VAL A 95 11.13 -4.07 -14.81
N GLY A 96 12.35 -4.46 -14.42
CA GLY A 96 13.27 -5.24 -15.25
C GLY A 96 13.21 -6.75 -14.94
N PHE A 97 13.09 -7.57 -15.97
CA PHE A 97 13.15 -9.04 -15.91
C PHE A 97 14.42 -9.56 -16.56
N SER A 98 15.22 -10.34 -15.84
CA SER A 98 16.38 -11.05 -16.41
C SER A 98 16.16 -12.55 -16.49
N MET A 99 16.90 -13.20 -17.38
CA MET A 99 16.95 -14.66 -17.49
C MET A 99 17.91 -15.22 -16.44
N GLY A 100 17.51 -16.26 -15.73
CA GLY A 100 18.27 -16.89 -14.65
C GLY A 100 19.34 -17.86 -15.16
N ILE A 101 19.03 -18.62 -16.21
CA ILE A 101 19.92 -19.65 -16.77
C ILE A 101 20.83 -19.02 -17.83
N THR A 102 20.24 -18.35 -18.81
CA THR A 102 20.95 -17.76 -19.97
C THR A 102 21.43 -16.33 -19.75
N GLY A 103 20.90 -15.64 -18.74
CA GLY A 103 21.22 -14.23 -18.50
C GLY A 103 22.62 -14.02 -17.92
N THR A 104 23.28 -12.96 -18.38
CA THR A 104 24.55 -12.47 -17.86
C THR A 104 24.39 -11.90 -16.44
N GLU A 105 25.44 -11.99 -15.61
CA GLU A 105 25.41 -11.44 -14.25
C GLU A 105 25.09 -9.93 -14.23
N VAL A 106 25.58 -9.18 -15.23
CA VAL A 106 25.27 -7.76 -15.39
C VAL A 106 23.77 -7.53 -15.64
N ALA A 107 23.12 -8.38 -16.42
CA ALA A 107 21.67 -8.29 -16.64
C ALA A 107 20.89 -8.64 -15.37
N LYS A 108 21.33 -9.66 -14.61
CA LYS A 108 20.72 -10.03 -13.33
C LYS A 108 20.82 -8.92 -12.30
N GLU A 109 22.00 -8.32 -12.14
CA GLU A 109 22.22 -7.16 -11.25
C GLU A 109 21.44 -5.91 -11.67
N ALA A 110 21.18 -5.74 -12.97
CA ALA A 110 20.41 -4.60 -13.48
C ALA A 110 18.88 -4.80 -13.37
N SER A 111 18.42 -6.03 -13.20
CA SER A 111 16.99 -6.40 -13.16
C SER A 111 16.39 -6.36 -11.74
N ASP A 112 15.07 -6.22 -11.65
CA ASP A 112 14.33 -6.28 -10.39
C ASP A 112 13.84 -7.70 -10.07
N ILE A 113 13.60 -8.51 -11.11
CA ILE A 113 13.10 -9.89 -11.00
C ILE A 113 13.92 -10.80 -11.92
N ILE A 114 14.40 -11.93 -11.39
CA ILE A 114 15.14 -12.95 -12.15
C ILE A 114 14.21 -14.14 -12.41
N LEU A 115 14.07 -14.53 -13.67
CA LEU A 115 13.30 -15.70 -14.10
C LEU A 115 14.17 -16.95 -14.00
N MET A 116 13.94 -17.76 -12.97
CA MET A 116 14.76 -18.97 -12.72
C MET A 116 14.64 -20.05 -13.80
N ASP A 117 13.57 -20.02 -14.60
CA ASP A 117 13.24 -21.02 -15.63
C ASP A 117 13.31 -20.49 -17.06
N ASP A 118 13.77 -19.25 -17.25
CA ASP A 118 13.87 -18.53 -18.54
C ASP A 118 12.57 -18.54 -19.37
N ASN A 119 11.41 -18.70 -18.72
CA ASN A 119 10.13 -18.86 -19.41
C ASN A 119 9.30 -17.57 -19.37
N PHE A 120 8.85 -17.10 -20.53
CA PHE A 120 7.95 -15.94 -20.63
C PHE A 120 6.63 -16.13 -19.86
N SER A 121 6.14 -17.36 -19.72
CA SER A 121 4.96 -17.68 -18.90
C SER A 121 5.13 -17.26 -17.43
N SER A 122 6.36 -17.30 -16.90
CA SER A 122 6.66 -16.89 -15.53
C SER A 122 6.47 -15.39 -15.31
N ILE A 123 6.64 -14.56 -16.35
CA ILE A 123 6.29 -13.12 -16.31
C ILE A 123 4.78 -12.95 -16.13
N VAL A 124 3.96 -13.72 -16.85
CA VAL A 124 2.49 -13.67 -16.72
C VAL A 124 2.05 -14.09 -15.31
N LYS A 125 2.68 -15.13 -14.73
CA LYS A 125 2.44 -15.53 -13.34
C LYS A 125 2.82 -14.42 -12.36
N ALA A 126 3.97 -13.77 -12.55
CA ALA A 126 4.40 -12.65 -11.72
C ALA A 126 3.40 -11.48 -11.77
N LEU A 127 2.87 -11.15 -12.97
CA LEU A 127 1.81 -10.14 -13.13
C LEU A 127 0.51 -10.53 -12.41
N ALA A 128 0.11 -11.80 -12.48
CA ALA A 128 -1.06 -12.29 -11.76
C ALA A 128 -0.90 -12.13 -10.23
N TRP A 129 0.28 -12.46 -9.70
CA TRP A 129 0.62 -12.26 -8.29
C TRP A 129 0.66 -10.78 -7.90
N GLY A 130 1.26 -9.92 -8.72
CA GLY A 130 1.28 -8.47 -8.49
C GLY A 130 -0.13 -7.88 -8.39
N ARG A 131 -1.04 -8.29 -9.29
CA ARG A 131 -2.45 -7.89 -9.24
C ARG A 131 -3.16 -8.41 -7.98
N ALA A 132 -2.90 -9.65 -7.59
CA ALA A 132 -3.46 -10.23 -6.37
C ALA A 132 -3.00 -9.50 -5.11
N ILE A 133 -1.70 -9.17 -5.01
CA ILE A 133 -1.15 -8.41 -3.88
C ILE A 133 -1.80 -7.02 -3.79
N ASN A 134 -1.94 -6.30 -4.91
CA ASN A 134 -2.60 -4.99 -4.94
C ASN A 134 -4.05 -5.08 -4.44
N ASP A 135 -4.80 -6.10 -4.87
CA ASP A 135 -6.16 -6.33 -4.37
C ASP A 135 -6.16 -6.65 -2.86
N SER A 136 -5.23 -7.49 -2.40
CA SER A 136 -5.11 -7.82 -0.98
C SER A 136 -4.80 -6.59 -0.10
N VAL A 137 -3.95 -5.68 -0.57
CA VAL A 137 -3.69 -4.39 0.10
C VAL A 137 -4.97 -3.57 0.19
N LYS A 138 -5.74 -3.47 -0.90
CA LYS A 138 -7.03 -2.74 -0.89
C LYS A 138 -8.04 -3.37 0.06
N LYS A 139 -8.17 -4.71 0.08
CA LYS A 139 -9.04 -5.44 1.03
C LYS A 139 -8.66 -5.11 2.48
N PHE A 140 -7.36 -5.14 2.77
CA PHE A 140 -6.83 -4.81 4.09
C PHE A 140 -7.12 -3.35 4.47
N LEU A 141 -6.90 -2.40 3.57
CA LEU A 141 -7.21 -0.99 3.81
C LEU A 141 -8.71 -0.77 4.07
N GLN A 142 -9.59 -1.40 3.29
CA GLN A 142 -11.03 -1.34 3.53
C GLN A 142 -11.40 -1.86 4.93
N PHE A 143 -10.81 -2.98 5.33
CA PHE A 143 -11.01 -3.55 6.66
C PHE A 143 -10.52 -2.59 7.75
N GLN A 144 -9.24 -2.20 7.70
CA GLN A 144 -8.54 -1.44 8.72
C GLN A 144 -9.12 -0.03 8.90
N LEU A 145 -9.40 0.69 7.81
CA LEU A 145 -9.98 2.03 7.91
C LEU A 145 -11.35 2.01 8.58
N THR A 146 -12.17 1.01 8.26
CA THR A 146 -13.47 0.86 8.90
C THR A 146 -13.33 0.55 10.40
N VAL A 147 -12.37 -0.31 10.80
CA VAL A 147 -12.12 -0.59 12.24
C VAL A 147 -11.70 0.70 12.93
N ASN A 148 -10.72 1.41 12.39
CA ASN A 148 -10.19 2.64 12.98
C ASN A 148 -11.25 3.74 13.10
N ILE A 149 -12.03 4.00 12.04
CA ILE A 149 -13.10 5.00 12.07
C ILE A 149 -14.11 4.66 13.16
N THR A 150 -14.55 3.39 13.25
CA THR A 150 -15.52 2.99 14.27
C THR A 150 -14.95 3.04 15.68
N ALA A 151 -13.73 2.56 15.89
CA ALA A 151 -13.08 2.58 17.20
C ALA A 151 -12.91 4.02 17.71
N VAL A 152 -12.42 4.94 16.86
CA VAL A 152 -12.26 6.35 17.23
C VAL A 152 -13.59 7.02 17.52
N LEU A 153 -14.61 6.82 16.67
CA LEU A 153 -15.92 7.46 16.88
C LEU A 153 -16.66 6.90 18.10
N ILE A 154 -16.63 5.59 18.33
CA ILE A 154 -17.26 4.98 19.51
C ILE A 154 -16.56 5.50 20.77
N THR A 155 -15.23 5.46 20.83
CA THR A 155 -14.47 5.89 22.02
C THR A 155 -14.66 7.37 22.30
N PHE A 156 -14.60 8.23 21.29
CA PHE A 156 -14.83 9.66 21.44
C PHE A 156 -16.25 9.98 21.90
N VAL A 157 -17.27 9.49 21.18
CA VAL A 157 -18.67 9.82 21.50
C VAL A 157 -19.06 9.24 22.85
N SER A 158 -18.63 8.02 23.17
CA SER A 158 -18.92 7.42 24.48
C SER A 158 -18.27 8.18 25.62
N ALA A 159 -16.99 8.55 25.52
CA ALA A 159 -16.30 9.30 26.56
C ALA A 159 -16.90 10.70 26.78
N VAL A 160 -17.33 11.38 25.71
CA VAL A 160 -17.97 12.72 25.82
C VAL A 160 -19.39 12.63 26.38
N SER A 161 -20.07 11.51 26.18
CA SER A 161 -21.46 11.34 26.63
C SER A 161 -21.57 10.73 28.03
N ASP A 162 -20.46 10.28 28.62
CA ASP A 162 -20.40 9.64 29.93
C ASP A 162 -20.01 10.66 31.00
N ASP A 163 -20.73 10.70 32.12
CA ASP A 163 -20.51 11.68 33.19
C ASP A 163 -19.17 11.47 33.92
N GLU A 164 -18.63 10.25 33.87
CA GLU A 164 -17.31 9.89 34.43
C GLU A 164 -16.17 9.99 33.40
N GLU A 165 -16.45 10.51 32.20
CA GLU A 165 -15.52 10.63 31.07
C GLU A 165 -14.89 9.28 30.64
N THR A 166 -15.54 8.15 30.96
CA THR A 166 -14.99 6.83 30.66
C THR A 166 -15.46 6.32 29.31
N SER A 167 -14.52 5.93 28.46
CA SER A 167 -14.83 5.28 27.19
C SER A 167 -15.46 3.90 27.41
N VAL A 168 -16.42 3.54 26.54
CA VAL A 168 -17.03 2.21 26.47
C VAL A 168 -15.99 1.10 26.32
N LEU A 169 -14.95 1.37 25.53
CA LEU A 169 -13.83 0.45 25.29
C LEU A 169 -12.60 0.95 26.02
N ASN A 170 -11.98 0.07 26.82
CA ASN A 170 -10.74 0.37 27.53
C ASN A 170 -9.54 0.46 26.55
N ALA A 171 -8.50 1.22 26.89
CA ALA A 171 -7.27 1.33 26.12
C ALA A 171 -6.65 -0.04 25.79
N VAL A 172 -6.65 -0.98 26.74
CA VAL A 172 -6.12 -2.35 26.52
C VAL A 172 -6.98 -3.14 25.54
N GLN A 173 -8.31 -2.95 25.58
CA GLN A 173 -9.25 -3.59 24.65
C GLN A 173 -9.10 -3.03 23.23
N LEU A 174 -8.90 -1.72 23.11
CA LEU A 174 -8.61 -1.06 21.83
C LEU A 174 -7.25 -1.50 21.27
N LEU A 175 -6.25 -1.68 22.12
CA LEU A 175 -4.95 -2.22 21.71
C LEU A 175 -5.10 -3.64 21.15
N TRP A 176 -5.90 -4.50 21.80
CA TRP A 176 -6.20 -5.84 21.27
C TRP A 176 -6.83 -5.79 19.88
N VAL A 177 -7.81 -4.91 19.68
CA VAL A 177 -8.47 -4.75 18.38
C VAL A 177 -7.52 -4.19 17.32
N ASN A 178 -6.88 -3.04 17.59
CA ASN A 178 -6.12 -2.29 16.59
C ASN A 178 -4.71 -2.82 16.34
N LEU A 179 -4.12 -3.57 17.28
CA LEU A 179 -2.77 -4.10 17.12
C LEU A 179 -2.80 -5.59 16.77
N ILE A 180 -3.53 -6.39 17.56
CA ILE A 180 -3.44 -7.84 17.46
C ILE A 180 -4.40 -8.38 16.40
N MET A 181 -5.68 -8.01 16.46
CA MET A 181 -6.65 -8.46 15.45
C MET A 181 -6.35 -7.91 14.06
N ASP A 182 -5.92 -6.65 13.96
CA ASP A 182 -5.49 -6.07 12.68
C ASP A 182 -4.31 -6.83 12.05
N THR A 183 -3.35 -7.30 12.86
CA THR A 183 -2.23 -8.11 12.36
C THR A 183 -2.70 -9.46 11.80
N PHE A 184 -3.60 -10.15 12.50
CA PHE A 184 -4.15 -11.42 12.01
C PHE A 184 -5.05 -11.22 10.79
N ALA A 185 -5.83 -10.14 10.75
CA ALA A 185 -6.66 -9.78 9.60
C ALA A 185 -5.81 -9.44 8.37
N ALA A 186 -4.71 -8.69 8.55
CA ALA A 186 -3.76 -8.38 7.48
C ALA A 186 -3.19 -9.67 6.88
N LEU A 187 -2.73 -10.59 7.72
CA LEU A 187 -2.16 -11.86 7.29
C LEU A 187 -3.21 -12.77 6.62
N ALA A 188 -4.44 -12.78 7.12
CA ALA A 188 -5.54 -13.53 6.53
C ALA A 188 -5.92 -13.01 5.12
N LEU A 189 -5.96 -11.68 4.93
CA LEU A 189 -6.32 -11.06 3.65
C LEU A 189 -5.16 -11.06 2.65
N ALA A 190 -3.92 -10.95 3.10
CA ALA A 190 -2.72 -10.92 2.26
C ALA A 190 -2.46 -12.24 1.53
N THR A 191 -2.97 -13.36 2.06
CA THR A 191 -2.68 -14.71 1.59
C THR A 191 -3.74 -15.30 0.65
N ASP A 192 -4.68 -14.48 0.18
CA ASP A 192 -5.64 -14.91 -0.84
C ASP A 192 -4.92 -15.20 -2.17
N PRO A 193 -5.06 -16.41 -2.76
CA PRO A 193 -4.39 -16.77 -4.00
C PRO A 193 -4.93 -16.00 -5.22
N PRO A 194 -4.11 -15.79 -6.26
CA PRO A 194 -4.56 -15.16 -7.50
C PRO A 194 -5.68 -15.98 -8.17
N THR A 195 -6.73 -15.30 -8.61
CA THR A 195 -7.83 -15.90 -9.37
C THR A 195 -7.63 -15.62 -10.86
N GLY A 196 -7.98 -16.56 -11.75
CA GLY A 196 -7.82 -16.39 -13.21
C GLY A 196 -8.54 -15.16 -13.78
N SER A 197 -9.63 -14.73 -13.14
CA SER A 197 -10.35 -13.49 -13.47
C SER A 197 -9.49 -12.22 -13.37
N LEU A 198 -8.41 -12.24 -12.61
CA LEU A 198 -7.51 -11.09 -12.44
C LEU A 198 -6.77 -10.73 -13.73
N LEU A 199 -6.58 -11.68 -14.64
CA LEU A 199 -5.91 -11.43 -15.92
C LEU A 199 -6.83 -10.85 -17.00
N HIS A 200 -8.15 -11.01 -16.83
CA HIS A 200 -9.14 -10.52 -17.80
C HIS A 200 -9.53 -9.05 -17.61
N ARG A 201 -9.20 -8.44 -16.47
CA ARG A 201 -9.42 -6.99 -16.26
C ARG A 201 -8.28 -6.16 -16.85
N GLU A 202 -8.61 -4.95 -17.28
CA GLU A 202 -7.62 -3.97 -17.72
C GLU A 202 -6.67 -3.57 -16.57
N PRO A 203 -5.43 -3.15 -16.89
CA PRO A 203 -4.50 -2.61 -15.90
C PRO A 203 -5.07 -1.37 -15.20
N GLU A 204 -4.84 -1.24 -13.89
CA GLU A 204 -5.20 -0.02 -13.18
C GLU A 204 -4.25 1.12 -13.56
N ALA A 205 -4.81 2.29 -13.84
CA ALA A 205 -4.02 3.49 -14.11
C ALA A 205 -3.20 3.92 -12.89
N ARG A 206 -1.99 4.43 -13.12
CA ARG A 206 -1.09 4.91 -12.05
C ARG A 206 -1.70 6.00 -11.17
N THR A 207 -2.63 6.79 -11.71
CA THR A 207 -3.32 7.88 -11.01
C THR A 207 -4.62 7.45 -10.33
N ALA A 208 -4.99 6.18 -10.43
CA ALA A 208 -6.20 5.67 -9.78
C ALA A 208 -6.07 5.81 -8.25
N PRO A 209 -7.13 6.28 -7.56
CA PRO A 209 -7.09 6.40 -6.11
C PRO A 209 -7.00 5.01 -5.47
N LEU A 210 -6.19 4.89 -4.41
CA LEU A 210 -6.01 3.64 -3.68
C LEU A 210 -7.32 3.14 -3.06
N ILE A 211 -8.13 4.08 -2.52
CA ILE A 211 -9.45 3.80 -1.97
C ILE A 211 -10.49 4.25 -3.01
N THR A 212 -11.15 3.28 -3.63
CA THR A 212 -12.18 3.56 -4.62
C THR A 212 -13.49 4.01 -3.95
N ILE A 213 -14.41 4.55 -4.75
CA ILE A 213 -15.72 4.97 -4.25
C ILE A 213 -16.52 3.78 -3.69
N THR A 214 -16.40 2.61 -4.32
CA THR A 214 -16.99 1.36 -3.84
C THR A 214 -16.46 0.97 -2.45
N MET A 215 -15.16 1.16 -2.21
CA MET A 215 -14.56 0.93 -0.89
C MET A 215 -15.07 1.94 0.13
N TRP A 216 -15.15 3.23 -0.20
CA TRP A 216 -15.71 4.24 0.69
C TRP A 216 -17.16 3.95 1.08
N LYS A 217 -17.98 3.50 0.13
CA LYS A 217 -19.36 3.05 0.37
C LYS A 217 -19.39 1.94 1.42
N MET A 218 -18.53 0.92 1.27
CA MET A 218 -18.41 -0.17 2.25
C MET A 218 -17.93 0.32 3.60
N ILE A 219 -16.88 1.15 3.63
CA ILE A 219 -16.27 1.66 4.86
C ILE A 219 -17.32 2.42 5.66
N ILE A 220 -17.97 3.42 5.06
CA ILE A 220 -18.95 4.25 5.75
C ILE A 220 -20.19 3.45 6.14
N GLY A 221 -20.73 2.62 5.25
CA GLY A 221 -21.94 1.84 5.54
C GLY A 221 -21.73 0.85 6.69
N GLN A 222 -20.61 0.14 6.69
CA GLN A 222 -20.25 -0.78 7.79
C GLN A 222 -19.92 -0.01 9.07
N SER A 223 -19.24 1.14 8.98
CA SER A 223 -18.98 1.97 10.15
C SER A 223 -20.27 2.46 10.80
N ILE A 224 -21.24 2.93 10.02
CA ILE A 224 -22.56 3.36 10.52
C ILE A 224 -23.26 2.21 11.23
N TYR A 225 -23.28 1.01 10.63
CA TYR A 225 -23.88 -0.16 11.28
C TYR A 225 -23.23 -0.45 12.65
N GLN A 226 -21.91 -0.55 12.70
CA GLN A 226 -21.18 -0.84 13.93
C GLN A 226 -21.41 0.25 14.99
N LEU A 227 -21.44 1.52 14.59
CA LEU A 227 -21.76 2.65 15.47
C LEU A 227 -23.17 2.55 16.03
N ILE A 228 -24.17 2.29 15.19
CA ILE A 228 -25.57 2.13 15.62
C ILE A 228 -25.68 1.01 16.63
N VAL A 229 -25.10 -0.17 16.35
CA VAL A 229 -25.16 -1.31 17.27
C VAL A 229 -24.50 -0.97 18.61
N CYS A 230 -23.29 -0.41 18.59
CA CYS A 230 -22.59 -0.06 19.82
C CYS A 230 -23.29 1.04 20.61
N PHE A 231 -23.85 2.07 19.96
CA PHE A 231 -24.58 3.13 20.64
C PHE A 231 -25.94 2.67 21.18
N VAL A 232 -26.65 1.82 20.44
CA VAL A 232 -27.90 1.21 20.93
C VAL A 232 -27.62 0.35 22.16
N LEU A 233 -26.53 -0.43 22.17
CA LEU A 233 -26.14 -1.19 23.35
C LEU A 233 -25.67 -0.32 24.50
N TRP A 234 -24.94 0.77 24.23
CA TRP A 234 -24.45 1.68 25.26
C TRP A 234 -25.58 2.49 25.91
N PHE A 235 -26.35 3.25 25.11
CA PHE A 235 -27.39 4.14 25.62
C PHE A 235 -28.73 3.43 25.89
N GLY A 236 -29.04 2.37 25.12
CA GLY A 236 -30.28 1.61 25.24
C GLY A 236 -30.16 0.34 26.08
N GLY A 237 -28.96 -0.23 26.21
CA GLY A 237 -28.72 -1.48 26.93
C GLY A 237 -29.28 -1.51 28.36
N PRO A 238 -29.09 -0.46 29.18
CA PRO A 238 -29.63 -0.44 30.54
C PRO A 238 -31.16 -0.55 30.60
N LYS A 239 -31.89 -0.09 29.57
CA LYS A 239 -33.36 -0.12 29.54
C LYS A 239 -33.93 -1.45 29.04
N PHE A 240 -33.22 -2.15 28.14
CA PHE A 240 -33.75 -3.35 27.47
C PHE A 240 -33.15 -4.66 27.98
N LEU A 241 -31.93 -4.65 28.53
CA LEU A 241 -31.20 -5.85 28.92
C LEU A 241 -30.99 -5.99 30.44
N ASP A 242 -31.15 -4.91 31.21
CA ASP A 242 -31.01 -4.87 32.68
C ASP A 242 -29.73 -5.56 33.21
N TYR A 243 -28.61 -5.34 32.52
CA TYR A 243 -27.31 -5.90 32.91
C TYR A 243 -26.51 -4.92 33.78
N PRO A 244 -25.72 -5.43 34.75
CA PRO A 244 -24.74 -4.62 35.45
C PRO A 244 -23.77 -3.96 34.47
N GLU A 245 -23.34 -2.74 34.77
CA GLU A 245 -22.53 -1.92 33.87
C GLU A 245 -21.25 -2.63 33.39
N LYS A 246 -20.57 -3.36 34.28
CA LYS A 246 -19.37 -4.15 33.93
C LYS A 246 -19.67 -5.29 32.94
N GLU A 247 -20.82 -5.93 33.08
CA GLU A 247 -21.28 -6.96 32.12
C GLU A 247 -21.64 -6.30 30.77
N LEU A 248 -22.29 -5.13 30.79
CA LEU A 248 -22.65 -4.39 29.57
C LEU A 248 -21.42 -3.91 28.79
N ARG A 249 -20.42 -3.32 29.47
CA ARG A 249 -19.14 -2.92 28.83
C ARG A 249 -18.44 -4.12 28.21
N THR A 250 -18.44 -5.26 28.90
CA THR A 250 -17.86 -6.50 28.35
C THR A 250 -18.64 -7.03 27.16
N LEU A 251 -19.98 -6.95 27.20
CA LEU A 251 -20.84 -7.33 26.09
C LEU A 251 -20.57 -6.45 24.86
N ILE A 252 -20.47 -5.13 25.03
CA ILE A 252 -20.19 -4.20 23.92
C ILE A 252 -18.81 -4.49 23.33
N PHE A 253 -17.78 -4.70 24.17
CA PHE A 253 -16.46 -5.12 23.70
C PHE A 253 -16.53 -6.43 22.88
N ASN A 254 -17.24 -7.44 23.37
CA ASN A 254 -17.37 -8.72 22.68
C ASN A 254 -18.14 -8.59 21.35
N VAL A 255 -19.26 -7.87 21.35
CA VAL A 255 -20.04 -7.57 20.13
C VAL A 255 -19.17 -6.83 19.11
N PHE A 256 -18.40 -5.84 19.55
CA PHE A 256 -17.48 -5.09 18.69
C PHE A 256 -16.43 -5.99 18.04
N VAL A 257 -15.81 -6.88 18.81
CA VAL A 257 -14.84 -7.87 18.30
C VAL A 257 -15.50 -8.80 17.27
N PHE A 258 -16.66 -9.39 17.58
CA PHE A 258 -17.36 -10.26 16.65
C PHE A 258 -17.76 -9.54 15.36
N MET A 259 -18.22 -8.29 15.44
CA MET A 259 -18.47 -7.49 14.24
C MET A 259 -17.21 -7.31 13.38
N GLN A 260 -16.01 -7.19 13.95
CA GLN A 260 -14.78 -7.16 13.17
C GLN A 260 -14.44 -8.51 12.54
N ILE A 261 -14.59 -9.61 13.27
CA ILE A 261 -14.36 -10.97 12.76
C ILE A 261 -15.27 -11.25 11.55
N PHE A 262 -16.56 -10.96 11.64
CA PHE A 262 -17.48 -11.18 10.52
C PHE A 262 -17.28 -10.18 9.37
N LYS A 263 -16.89 -8.95 9.67
CA LYS A 263 -16.51 -7.97 8.65
C LYS A 263 -15.25 -8.39 7.89
N LEU A 264 -14.30 -9.10 8.51
CA LEU A 264 -13.13 -9.64 7.80
C LEU A 264 -13.56 -10.51 6.61
N VAL A 265 -14.61 -11.31 6.79
CA VAL A 265 -15.20 -12.13 5.72
C VAL A 265 -15.77 -11.24 4.62
N ASN A 266 -16.51 -10.18 4.96
CA ASN A 266 -17.05 -9.21 3.99
C ASN A 266 -15.93 -8.47 3.23
N SER A 267 -14.84 -8.09 3.89
CA SER A 267 -13.72 -7.39 3.27
C SER A 267 -12.86 -8.25 2.33
N ARG A 268 -13.07 -9.58 2.25
CA ARG A 268 -12.37 -10.44 1.27
C ARG A 268 -12.70 -10.10 -0.18
N ARG A 269 -13.82 -9.42 -0.42
CA ARG A 269 -14.22 -8.95 -1.75
C ARG A 269 -14.42 -7.44 -1.75
N ILE A 270 -13.78 -6.77 -2.71
CA ILE A 270 -13.88 -5.33 -2.94
C ILE A 270 -14.98 -5.02 -3.99
N ASP A 271 -15.30 -5.99 -4.84
CA ASP A 271 -16.30 -5.83 -5.90
C ASP A 271 -17.74 -5.88 -5.36
N ASN A 272 -18.67 -5.26 -6.09
CA ASN A 272 -20.10 -5.27 -5.78
C ASN A 272 -20.77 -6.65 -6.00
N LYS A 273 -20.00 -7.72 -6.27
CA LYS A 273 -20.54 -9.08 -6.40
C LYS A 273 -20.97 -9.63 -5.04
N LEU A 274 -22.03 -10.45 -5.05
CA LEU A 274 -22.71 -10.91 -3.84
C LEU A 274 -22.08 -12.18 -3.23
N ASN A 275 -21.26 -12.93 -3.97
CA ASN A 275 -20.68 -14.21 -3.52
C ASN A 275 -19.45 -14.03 -2.60
N ILE A 276 -19.66 -13.59 -1.37
CA ILE A 276 -18.61 -13.34 -0.37
C ILE A 276 -17.94 -14.65 0.11
N PHE A 277 -18.67 -15.77 0.08
CA PHE A 277 -18.21 -17.08 0.55
C PHE A 277 -17.40 -17.89 -0.48
N GLU A 278 -17.33 -17.41 -1.72
CA GLU A 278 -16.61 -18.13 -2.78
C GLU A 278 -15.12 -18.28 -2.41
N GLY A 279 -14.62 -19.51 -2.41
CA GLY A 279 -13.23 -19.81 -2.08
C GLY A 279 -12.83 -19.50 -0.64
N LEU A 280 -13.78 -19.38 0.31
CA LEU A 280 -13.47 -19.21 1.74
C LEU A 280 -12.68 -20.39 2.31
N HIS A 281 -13.15 -21.61 2.04
CA HIS A 281 -12.53 -22.85 2.52
C HIS A 281 -11.25 -23.22 1.74
N ARG A 282 -10.98 -22.56 0.61
CA ARG A 282 -9.76 -22.81 -0.19
C ARG A 282 -8.52 -22.16 0.44
N ASN A 283 -8.68 -21.08 1.20
CA ASN A 283 -7.59 -20.43 1.91
C ASN A 283 -7.51 -20.96 3.35
N GLY A 284 -6.71 -22.01 3.57
CA GLY A 284 -6.53 -22.61 4.89
C GLY A 284 -5.95 -21.64 5.93
N LEU A 285 -5.08 -20.72 5.51
CA LEU A 285 -4.51 -19.71 6.40
C LEU A 285 -5.56 -18.70 6.86
N PHE A 286 -6.48 -18.31 5.98
CA PHE A 286 -7.62 -17.47 6.36
C PHE A 286 -8.48 -18.14 7.44
N MET A 287 -8.80 -19.42 7.27
CA MET A 287 -9.58 -20.19 8.25
C MET A 287 -8.84 -20.34 9.58
N LEU A 288 -7.52 -20.58 9.54
CA LEU A 288 -6.68 -20.62 10.74
C LEU A 288 -6.68 -19.29 11.49
N MET A 289 -6.50 -18.16 10.80
CA MET A 289 -6.52 -16.84 11.43
C MET A 289 -7.89 -16.49 12.02
N MET A 290 -8.98 -16.84 11.34
CA MET A 290 -10.34 -16.74 11.89
C MET A 290 -10.50 -17.55 13.17
N ALA A 291 -10.03 -18.80 13.19
CA ALA A 291 -10.07 -19.64 14.38
C ALA A 291 -9.22 -19.07 15.53
N ILE A 292 -8.04 -18.52 15.24
CA ILE A 292 -7.18 -17.86 16.23
C ILE A 292 -7.86 -16.62 16.81
N MET A 293 -8.51 -15.78 15.99
CA MET A 293 -9.23 -14.60 16.50
C MET A 293 -10.41 -14.98 17.40
N VAL A 294 -11.22 -15.96 16.99
CA VAL A 294 -12.34 -16.47 17.81
C VAL A 294 -11.82 -17.11 19.10
N GLY A 295 -10.81 -17.97 19.02
CA GLY A 295 -10.20 -18.63 20.18
C GLY A 295 -9.54 -17.63 21.13
N GLY A 296 -8.82 -16.65 20.59
CA GLY A 296 -8.22 -15.55 21.36
C GLY A 296 -9.29 -14.73 22.11
N GLN A 297 -10.40 -14.40 21.43
CA GLN A 297 -11.52 -13.71 22.07
C GLN A 297 -12.16 -14.54 23.19
N MET A 298 -12.33 -15.86 22.98
CA MET A 298 -12.82 -16.76 24.03
C MET A 298 -11.88 -16.78 25.24
N ILE A 299 -10.57 -16.89 25.02
CA ILE A 299 -9.57 -16.90 26.09
C ILE A 299 -9.62 -15.59 26.89
N ILE A 300 -9.74 -14.44 26.22
CA ILE A 300 -9.82 -13.13 26.87
C ILE A 300 -11.06 -13.04 27.78
N ILE A 301 -12.23 -13.49 27.32
CA ILE A 301 -13.46 -13.41 28.11
C ILE A 301 -13.47 -14.40 29.29
N TYR A 302 -12.87 -15.59 29.14
CA TYR A 302 -12.88 -16.61 30.21
C TYR A 302 -11.75 -16.44 31.24
N VAL A 303 -10.56 -16.00 30.79
CA VAL A 303 -9.32 -15.97 31.58
C VAL A 303 -8.77 -14.55 31.75
N GLY A 304 -8.99 -13.65 30.80
CA GLY A 304 -8.39 -12.31 30.73
C GLY A 304 -9.00 -11.22 31.63
N GLY A 305 -9.81 -11.59 32.63
CA GLY A 305 -10.66 -10.65 33.39
C GLY A 305 -9.94 -9.44 33.98
N ASN A 306 -8.81 -9.65 34.67
CA ASN A 306 -8.07 -8.57 35.33
C ASN A 306 -7.30 -7.68 34.34
N ALA A 307 -6.73 -8.26 33.28
CA ALA A 307 -5.91 -7.53 32.32
C ALA A 307 -6.75 -6.69 31.36
N PHE A 308 -7.89 -7.22 30.91
CA PHE A 308 -8.78 -6.57 29.95
C PHE A 308 -9.97 -5.86 30.59
N VAL A 309 -10.11 -5.94 31.93
CA VAL A 309 -11.25 -5.41 32.69
C VAL A 309 -12.57 -5.96 32.12
N VAL A 310 -12.63 -7.29 31.99
CA VAL A 310 -13.78 -8.01 31.41
C VAL A 310 -14.38 -9.00 32.40
N VAL A 311 -15.68 -9.20 32.33
CA VAL A 311 -16.42 -10.18 33.12
C VAL A 311 -16.79 -11.39 32.26
N ARG A 312 -16.86 -12.57 32.86
CA ARG A 312 -17.29 -13.78 32.14
C ARG A 312 -18.72 -13.60 31.63
N LEU A 313 -18.90 -13.71 30.31
CA LEU A 313 -20.20 -13.59 29.68
C LEU A 313 -21.02 -14.87 29.78
N LYS A 314 -22.33 -14.73 30.01
CA LYS A 314 -23.31 -15.83 29.99
C LYS A 314 -23.63 -16.27 28.55
N GLY A 315 -24.19 -17.47 28.37
CA GLY A 315 -24.52 -18.01 27.05
C GLY A 315 -25.41 -17.10 26.20
N VAL A 316 -26.36 -16.39 26.81
CA VAL A 316 -27.23 -15.42 26.12
C VAL A 316 -26.45 -14.22 25.60
N GLN A 317 -25.51 -13.69 26.38
CA GLN A 317 -24.66 -12.55 25.99
C GLN A 317 -23.72 -12.93 24.83
N TRP A 318 -23.21 -14.17 24.84
CA TRP A 318 -22.47 -14.74 23.71
C TRP A 318 -23.33 -14.84 22.45
N ALA A 319 -24.56 -15.35 22.57
CA ALA A 319 -25.49 -15.44 21.44
C ALA A 319 -25.79 -14.06 20.85
N ILE A 320 -26.06 -13.04 21.68
CA ILE A 320 -26.26 -11.66 21.24
C ILE A 320 -25.02 -11.15 20.47
N SER A 321 -23.82 -11.39 20.99
CA SER A 321 -22.57 -10.97 20.36
C SER A 321 -22.36 -11.58 18.98
N VAL A 322 -22.59 -12.89 18.87
CA VAL A 322 -22.42 -13.62 17.61
C VAL A 322 -23.49 -13.23 16.60
N VAL A 323 -24.76 -13.06 17.03
CA VAL A 323 -25.87 -12.70 16.13
C VAL A 323 -25.69 -11.29 15.58
N LEU A 324 -25.39 -10.30 16.44
CA LEU A 324 -25.12 -8.93 16.00
C LEU A 324 -23.85 -8.85 15.14
N GLY A 325 -22.84 -9.65 15.46
CA GLY A 325 -21.68 -9.84 14.62
C GLY A 325 -22.06 -10.37 13.23
N PHE A 326 -22.81 -11.46 13.18
CA PHE A 326 -23.21 -12.12 11.94
C PHE A 326 -24.05 -11.22 11.05
N LEU A 327 -24.92 -10.39 11.64
CA LEU A 327 -25.76 -9.43 10.93
C LEU A 327 -24.94 -8.36 10.16
N SER A 328 -23.65 -8.18 10.47
CA SER A 328 -22.75 -7.35 9.65
C SER A 328 -22.58 -7.85 8.21
N ILE A 329 -22.69 -9.17 7.99
CA ILE A 329 -22.57 -9.80 6.66
C ILE A 329 -23.73 -9.43 5.74
N PRO A 330 -25.02 -9.71 6.08
CA PRO A 330 -26.13 -9.34 5.23
C PRO A 330 -26.25 -7.83 5.05
N ILE A 331 -25.89 -7.03 6.07
CA ILE A 331 -25.81 -5.57 5.92
C ILE A 331 -24.73 -5.19 4.91
N GLY A 332 -23.60 -5.89 4.91
CA GLY A 332 -22.59 -5.79 3.86
C GLY A 332 -23.15 -6.04 2.48
N VAL A 333 -23.93 -7.12 2.33
CA VAL A 333 -24.63 -7.47 1.08
C VAL A 333 -25.58 -6.34 0.65
N LEU A 334 -26.39 -5.82 1.57
CA LEU A 334 -27.31 -4.70 1.32
C LEU A 334 -26.58 -3.43 0.87
N ILE A 335 -25.44 -3.11 1.48
CA ILE A 335 -24.60 -1.97 1.06
C ILE A 335 -24.03 -2.19 -0.35
N ARG A 336 -23.73 -3.43 -0.75
CA ARG A 336 -23.29 -3.72 -2.13
C ARG A 336 -24.39 -3.48 -3.16
N LEU A 337 -25.62 -3.83 -2.82
CA LEU A 337 -26.80 -3.63 -3.67
C LEU A 337 -27.12 -2.15 -3.88
N PHE A 338 -26.70 -1.28 -2.96
CA PHE A 338 -26.88 0.16 -3.11
C PHE A 338 -26.02 0.71 -4.27
N PRO A 339 -26.62 1.38 -5.27
CA PRO A 339 -25.91 1.89 -6.44
C PRO A 339 -24.82 2.91 -6.10
N ASP A 340 -23.66 2.80 -6.76
CA ASP A 340 -22.53 3.70 -6.52
C ASP A 340 -22.84 5.16 -6.94
N SER A 341 -23.71 5.35 -7.93
CA SER A 341 -24.16 6.66 -8.41
C SER A 341 -24.93 7.44 -7.34
N TRP A 342 -25.75 6.76 -6.54
CA TRP A 342 -26.51 7.38 -5.46
C TRP A 342 -25.59 7.76 -4.30
N PHE A 343 -24.61 6.93 -3.99
CA PHE A 343 -23.61 7.26 -2.99
C PHE A 343 -22.79 8.49 -3.40
N GLN A 344 -22.38 8.57 -4.67
CA GLN A 344 -21.71 9.76 -5.20
C GLN A 344 -22.59 11.01 -5.11
N ALA A 345 -23.88 10.91 -5.45
CA ALA A 345 -24.82 12.02 -5.34
C ALA A 345 -24.97 12.51 -3.90
N VAL A 346 -25.08 11.59 -2.92
CA VAL A 346 -25.15 11.93 -1.49
C VAL A 346 -23.85 12.62 -1.04
N VAL A 347 -22.69 12.08 -1.42
CA VAL A 347 -21.39 12.68 -1.08
C VAL A 347 -21.25 14.07 -1.71
N ASP A 348 -21.68 14.28 -2.95
CA ASP A 348 -21.61 15.57 -3.62
C ASP A 348 -22.56 16.61 -2.99
N VAL A 349 -23.74 16.20 -2.51
CA VAL A 349 -24.66 17.06 -1.75
C VAL A 349 -24.03 17.44 -0.40
N LEU A 350 -23.47 16.48 0.33
CA LEU A 350 -22.79 16.73 1.60
C LEU A 350 -21.54 17.61 1.42
N ALA A 351 -20.78 17.41 0.35
CA ALA A 351 -19.61 18.23 0.01
C ALA A 351 -19.99 19.69 -0.30
N LYS A 352 -21.19 19.94 -0.85
CA LYS A 352 -21.72 21.30 -1.02
C LYS A 352 -22.03 21.97 0.32
N LEU A 353 -22.52 21.22 1.30
CA LEU A 353 -22.79 21.70 2.67
C LEU A 353 -21.50 21.87 3.50
N TRP A 354 -20.39 21.30 3.04
CA TRP A 354 -19.13 21.32 3.77
C TRP A 354 -18.45 22.72 3.77
N PRO A 355 -17.92 23.20 4.91
CA PRO A 355 -17.16 24.45 4.99
C PRO A 355 -16.00 24.53 3.99
N LYS A 356 -15.75 25.71 3.42
CA LYS A 356 -14.71 25.92 2.38
C LYS A 356 -13.30 25.44 2.80
N TRP A 357 -12.98 25.42 4.10
CA TRP A 357 -11.66 25.02 4.62
C TRP A 357 -11.37 23.52 4.53
N LEU A 358 -12.37 22.70 4.19
CA LEU A 358 -12.29 21.24 4.32
C LEU A 358 -12.89 20.56 3.07
N ARG A 359 -13.27 21.37 2.07
CA ARG A 359 -13.42 20.95 0.68
C ARG A 359 -12.05 20.60 0.12
N LEU A 360 -11.77 19.31 -0.09
CA LEU A 360 -10.65 18.90 -0.93
C LEU A 360 -10.84 19.53 -2.32
N SER A 361 -9.88 20.36 -2.75
CA SER A 361 -9.90 21.01 -4.05
C SER A 361 -9.79 19.96 -5.15
N ARG A 362 -10.95 19.47 -5.60
CA ARG A 362 -11.07 18.50 -6.69
C ARG A 362 -10.80 19.27 -7.98
N LYS A 363 -9.53 19.42 -8.40
CA LYS A 363 -9.19 19.89 -9.74
C LYS A 363 -9.84 18.91 -10.72
N LYS A 364 -10.98 19.31 -11.29
CA LYS A 364 -11.78 18.53 -12.23
C LYS A 364 -11.02 18.47 -13.56
N LYS A 365 -10.20 17.43 -13.77
CA LYS A 365 -9.62 17.16 -15.10
C LYS A 365 -10.76 16.61 -15.96
N LYS A 366 -11.28 17.44 -16.85
CA LYS A 366 -12.41 17.12 -17.73
C LYS A 366 -11.93 16.05 -18.73
N GLN A 367 -12.26 14.80 -18.46
CA GLN A 367 -12.14 13.72 -19.43
C GLN A 367 -13.37 13.82 -20.33
N LYS A 368 -13.15 14.22 -21.59
CA LYS A 368 -14.19 14.27 -22.62
C LYS A 368 -14.49 12.82 -22.98
N SER A 369 -15.71 12.39 -22.68
CA SER A 369 -16.28 11.11 -23.12
C SER A 369 -16.72 11.26 -24.57
N ASP A 370 -16.20 10.41 -25.44
CA ASP A 370 -16.64 10.28 -26.82
C ASP A 370 -17.92 9.41 -26.86
N GLU A 371 -19.03 10.01 -27.30
CA GLU A 371 -20.20 9.32 -27.82
C GLU A 371 -20.57 9.98 -29.18
N ASP A 372 -20.63 9.12 -30.20
CA ASP A 372 -21.21 9.21 -31.53
C ASP A 372 -20.73 10.25 -32.57
N GLY A 373 -20.39 9.73 -33.76
CA GLY A 373 -20.42 10.47 -35.03
C GLY A 373 -19.23 10.25 -35.96
N ASP A 374 -19.47 9.46 -37.01
CA ASP A 374 -18.70 9.25 -38.23
C ASP A 374 -18.07 10.55 -38.80
N GLU A 375 -16.75 10.55 -39.09
CA GLU A 375 -16.09 11.21 -40.23
C GLU A 375 -14.54 11.16 -40.11
N THR A 376 -13.88 10.88 -41.25
CA THR A 376 -12.43 10.74 -41.46
C THR A 376 -11.58 11.98 -41.15
N PRO A 377 -10.26 11.83 -40.86
CA PRO A 377 -9.48 12.82 -40.14
C PRO A 377 -8.76 13.81 -41.07
N THR A 378 -8.84 15.09 -40.76
CA THR A 378 -7.85 16.08 -41.22
C THR A 378 -7.55 17.09 -40.12
N ASN A 379 -6.25 17.39 -40.02
CA ASN A 379 -5.60 18.47 -39.26
C ASN A 379 -5.13 18.14 -37.83
N LEU A 380 -3.81 17.97 -37.76
CA LEU A 380 -2.98 18.17 -36.58
C LEU A 380 -3.09 19.62 -36.12
N GLU A 381 -3.42 19.86 -34.85
CA GLU A 381 -2.99 21.05 -34.11
C GLU A 381 -3.14 20.85 -32.59
N GLY A 382 -2.09 21.22 -31.84
CA GLY A 382 -2.20 21.54 -30.41
C GLY A 382 -1.86 20.45 -29.39
N TYR A 383 -0.62 19.96 -29.34
CA TYR A 383 -0.09 19.38 -28.10
C TYR A 383 0.45 20.53 -27.23
N ASP A 384 -0.31 20.87 -26.19
CA ASP A 384 -0.05 22.03 -25.34
C ASP A 384 1.16 21.78 -24.42
N VAL A 385 2.32 22.26 -24.86
CA VAL A 385 3.60 22.20 -24.14
C VAL A 385 3.53 23.03 -22.84
N ASP A 386 2.68 24.05 -22.81
CA ASP A 386 2.47 24.89 -21.63
C ASP A 386 1.78 24.09 -20.53
N ALA A 387 0.91 23.13 -20.83
CA ALA A 387 0.28 22.28 -19.81
C ALA A 387 1.30 21.40 -19.06
N VAL A 388 2.36 20.94 -19.74
CA VAL A 388 3.43 20.13 -19.13
C VAL A 388 4.39 21.00 -18.32
N LEU A 389 4.77 22.17 -18.85
CA LEU A 389 5.60 23.14 -18.13
C LEU A 389 4.88 23.73 -16.91
N THR A 390 3.57 23.92 -16.99
CA THR A 390 2.74 24.37 -15.86
C THR A 390 2.65 23.29 -14.78
N GLY A 391 2.60 22.01 -15.16
CA GLY A 391 2.68 20.89 -14.20
C GLY A 391 4.00 20.85 -13.42
N ILE A 392 5.12 21.03 -14.12
CA ILE A 392 6.46 21.08 -13.49
C ILE A 392 6.60 22.33 -12.60
N ARG A 393 6.01 23.46 -13.00
CA ARG A 393 5.99 24.70 -12.20
C ARG A 393 5.13 24.58 -10.94
N ASP A 394 3.96 23.97 -11.04
CA ASP A 394 3.05 23.69 -9.92
C ASP A 394 3.71 22.73 -8.90
N ASP A 395 4.43 21.70 -9.37
CA ASP A 395 5.17 20.75 -8.53
C ASP A 395 6.37 21.42 -7.82
N LEU A 396 7.07 22.32 -8.52
CA LEU A 396 8.15 23.12 -7.95
C LEU A 396 7.64 24.13 -6.91
N ASP A 397 6.50 24.77 -7.14
CA ASP A 397 5.89 25.72 -6.19
C ASP A 397 5.31 25.01 -4.95
N PHE A 398 4.81 23.78 -5.09
CA PHE A 398 4.42 22.92 -3.97
C PHE A 398 5.63 22.56 -3.08
N LEU A 399 6.75 22.14 -3.69
CA LEU A 399 8.01 21.87 -2.98
C LEU A 399 8.57 23.14 -2.32
N LYS A 400 8.43 24.30 -2.96
CA LYS A 400 8.85 25.60 -2.42
C LYS A 400 7.99 26.04 -1.22
N ARG A 401 6.67 25.78 -1.25
CA ARG A 401 5.75 26.03 -0.13
C ARG A 401 6.01 25.14 1.07
N ILE A 402 6.25 23.84 0.86
CA ILE A 402 6.50 22.88 1.94
C ILE A 402 7.86 23.13 2.61
N ARG A 403 8.88 23.52 1.84
CA ARG A 403 10.21 23.83 2.37
C ARG A 403 10.29 25.23 2.98
N GLY A 404 9.59 26.22 2.40
CA GLY A 404 9.56 27.60 2.87
C GLY A 404 8.84 27.80 4.20
N GLY A 405 7.68 27.16 4.39
CA GLY A 405 6.90 27.26 5.63
C GLY A 405 7.60 26.65 6.84
N ARG A 406 8.30 25.51 6.66
CA ARG A 406 9.06 24.85 7.73
C ARG A 406 10.35 25.60 8.08
N MET A 407 11.01 26.21 7.09
CA MET A 407 12.22 27.02 7.33
C MET A 407 11.90 28.36 7.99
N ALA A 408 10.78 29.00 7.63
CA ALA A 408 10.32 30.21 8.30
C ALA A 408 9.90 29.94 9.75
N ALA A 409 9.18 28.85 10.02
CA ALA A 409 8.84 28.45 11.38
C ALA A 409 10.08 28.11 12.23
N LEU A 410 11.10 27.49 11.63
CA LEU A 410 12.39 27.22 12.28
C LEU A 410 13.19 28.49 12.54
N SER A 411 13.24 29.44 11.60
CA SER A 411 13.95 30.71 11.82
C SER A 411 13.25 31.57 12.88
N ASP A 412 11.92 31.57 12.89
CA ASP A 412 11.11 32.31 13.86
C ASP A 412 11.22 31.68 15.26
N ALA A 413 11.26 30.34 15.35
CA ALA A 413 11.53 29.63 16.60
C ALA A 413 12.97 29.88 17.11
N MET A 414 13.97 29.89 16.22
CA MET A 414 15.35 30.25 16.59
C MET A 414 15.49 31.70 17.02
N ALA A 415 14.80 32.63 16.36
CA ALA A 415 14.79 34.05 16.72
C ALA A 415 14.21 34.27 18.12
N ARG A 416 13.05 33.65 18.42
CA ARG A 416 12.42 33.69 19.75
C ARG A 416 13.29 33.04 20.83
N SER A 417 13.97 31.93 20.51
CA SER A 417 14.91 31.29 21.44
C SER A 417 16.14 32.16 21.73
N ARG A 418 16.62 32.92 20.74
CA ARG A 418 17.75 33.86 20.89
C ARG A 418 17.36 35.07 21.73
N GLU A 419 16.14 35.56 21.57
CA GLU A 419 15.57 36.67 22.35
C GLU A 419 15.34 36.26 23.82
N LEU A 420 14.82 35.05 24.07
CA LEU A 420 14.69 34.47 25.42
C LEU A 420 16.04 34.24 26.11
N MET A 421 17.08 33.83 25.35
CA MET A 421 18.46 33.73 25.89
C MET A 421 19.05 35.10 26.24
N LEU A 422 18.76 36.14 25.46
CA LEU A 422 19.21 37.51 25.75
C LEU A 422 18.48 38.11 26.96
N LEU A 423 17.22 37.77 27.17
CA LEU A 423 16.46 38.13 28.37
C LEU A 423 16.98 37.42 29.63
N HIS A 424 17.44 36.18 29.52
CA HIS A 424 18.11 35.47 30.63
C HIS A 424 19.51 35.99 30.95
N ARG A 425 20.20 36.62 29.98
CA ARG A 425 21.56 37.15 30.15
C ARG A 425 21.62 38.53 30.81
N ASN A 426 20.51 39.28 30.81
CA ASN A 426 20.43 40.61 31.43
C ASN A 426 19.85 40.61 32.86
N ARG A 427 19.65 39.43 33.47
CA ARG A 427 19.12 39.29 34.83
C ARG A 427 20.02 38.44 35.72
N SER A 428 21.30 38.80 35.84
CA SER A 428 22.14 38.37 36.96
C SER A 428 23.34 39.30 37.17
N GLU A 429 23.23 40.08 38.27
CA GLU A 429 24.29 40.58 39.15
C GLU A 429 25.28 41.64 38.67
N SER A 430 24.91 42.87 39.00
CA SER A 430 25.79 43.88 39.57
C SER A 430 26.20 43.50 41.01
N ARG A 431 27.51 43.34 41.29
CA ARG A 431 28.17 43.78 42.55
C ARG A 431 29.70 43.56 42.60
N SER A 432 30.40 44.68 42.87
CA SER A 432 31.62 44.87 43.67
C SER A 432 32.98 44.18 43.36
N ARG A 433 33.94 45.03 42.95
CA ARG A 433 35.33 45.23 43.46
C ARG A 433 36.06 44.05 44.13
N SER A 434 37.26 43.70 43.63
CA SER A 434 38.56 44.23 44.11
C SER A 434 39.77 43.51 43.47
N LYS A 435 40.89 44.25 43.42
CA LYS A 435 42.23 43.85 42.94
C LYS A 435 42.78 42.62 43.68
N VAL A 436 43.64 41.83 43.02
CA VAL A 436 45.04 41.58 43.44
C VAL A 436 45.77 40.76 42.37
N ARG A 437 47.07 41.08 42.25
CA ARG A 437 48.08 40.66 41.29
C ARG A 437 48.97 39.61 41.97
N SER A 438 49.31 38.50 41.30
CA SER A 438 50.70 38.04 41.08
C SER A 438 50.88 36.52 40.87
N ARG A 439 51.77 36.23 39.92
CA ARG A 439 52.88 35.25 39.91
C ARG A 439 52.62 33.72 39.95
N ARG A 440 53.21 33.11 38.90
CA ARG A 440 54.07 31.91 38.82
C ARG A 440 53.50 30.56 39.25
N GLY A 441 53.73 29.56 38.39
CA GLY A 441 54.06 28.20 38.84
C GLY A 441 53.42 27.10 38.02
N SER A 442 54.28 26.29 37.39
CA SER A 442 54.03 25.04 36.68
C SER A 442 53.10 24.05 37.39
N SER A 443 52.32 23.27 36.62
CA SER A 443 52.47 21.80 36.51
C SER A 443 51.32 21.14 35.74
N ARG A 444 51.66 20.01 35.12
CA ARG A 444 50.81 19.10 34.35
C ARG A 444 49.63 18.57 35.17
N SER A 445 48.45 18.55 34.56
CA SER A 445 47.43 17.51 34.73
C SER A 445 46.37 17.67 33.64
N SER A 446 46.35 16.73 32.70
CA SER A 446 45.35 16.63 31.65
C SER A 446 44.12 15.89 32.18
N ASN A 447 43.06 16.63 32.50
CA ASN A 447 41.73 16.08 32.72
C ASN A 447 40.76 16.75 31.73
N ARG A 448 40.40 16.01 30.67
CA ARG A 448 39.30 16.36 29.77
C ARG A 448 38.01 15.76 30.33
N PRO A 449 36.92 16.53 30.49
CA PRO A 449 35.58 15.97 30.57
C PRO A 449 35.00 15.76 29.15
N PRO A 450 34.00 14.87 29.01
CA PRO A 450 33.53 14.39 27.72
C PRO A 450 32.54 15.34 27.04
N ILE A 451 32.55 15.27 25.72
CA ILE A 451 31.58 15.86 24.79
C ILE A 451 30.43 14.85 24.61
N SER A 452 29.18 15.28 24.77
CA SER A 452 28.01 14.62 24.20
C SER A 452 26.82 15.60 24.11
N PRO A 453 26.32 15.91 22.91
CA PRO A 453 25.07 16.62 22.71
C PRO A 453 23.86 15.69 22.87
N MET A 454 22.89 16.15 23.65
CA MET A 454 21.60 15.49 23.87
C MET A 454 20.77 15.51 22.57
N MET A 455 20.44 14.32 22.08
CA MET A 455 19.43 14.09 21.04
C MET A 455 18.04 14.49 21.53
N ALA A 456 17.33 15.29 20.73
CA ALA A 456 15.88 15.35 20.76
C ALA A 456 15.32 14.41 19.67
N VAL A 457 14.81 13.27 20.11
CA VAL A 457 13.93 12.38 19.34
C VAL A 457 12.52 12.97 19.38
N VAL A 458 11.97 13.36 18.23
CA VAL A 458 10.52 13.52 18.06
C VAL A 458 10.11 12.69 16.85
N GLY A 459 9.31 11.66 17.16
CA GLY A 459 9.00 10.53 16.31
C GLY A 459 8.07 10.82 15.15
N MET A 460 8.34 10.13 14.05
CA MET A 460 7.34 9.63 13.11
C MET A 460 7.09 8.16 13.45
N PRO A 461 5.84 7.66 13.56
CA PRO A 461 5.61 6.23 13.62
C PRO A 461 5.72 5.66 12.21
N GLY A 462 6.92 5.17 11.90
CA GLY A 462 7.21 4.32 10.76
C GLY A 462 6.97 2.86 11.11
N ILE A 463 6.24 2.19 10.23
CA ILE A 463 6.06 0.75 10.11
C ILE A 463 7.44 0.07 10.17
N VAL A 464 7.67 -0.76 11.19
CA VAL A 464 8.78 -1.72 11.24
C VAL A 464 8.17 -3.11 11.11
N VAL A 465 8.29 -3.68 9.92
CA VAL A 465 8.08 -5.12 9.70
C VAL A 465 9.38 -5.81 10.11
N ALA A 466 9.37 -6.46 11.27
CA ALA A 466 10.39 -7.42 11.65
C ALA A 466 10.05 -8.76 10.98
N SER A 467 10.77 -9.11 9.93
CA SER A 467 10.85 -10.46 9.39
C SER A 467 11.77 -11.30 10.29
N VAL A 468 11.21 -12.28 10.99
CA VAL A 468 11.96 -13.32 11.70
C VAL A 468 11.65 -14.67 11.04
N GLY A 469 12.70 -15.40 10.66
CA GLY A 469 12.65 -16.86 10.55
C GLY A 469 12.82 -17.46 9.16
N GLY A 470 13.95 -17.23 8.51
CA GLY A 470 14.44 -18.13 7.46
C GLY A 470 15.03 -19.40 8.10
N LEU A 471 14.42 -20.55 7.85
CA LEU A 471 15.02 -21.87 8.05
C LEU A 471 15.73 -22.25 6.74
N SER A 472 17.06 -22.28 6.78
CA SER A 472 17.92 -22.82 5.73
C SER A 472 18.26 -24.29 6.04
N PRO A 473 18.08 -25.25 5.13
CA PRO A 473 18.65 -26.59 5.27
C PRO A 473 20.15 -26.57 4.99
N GLY A 474 20.93 -27.11 5.93
CA GLY A 474 22.38 -27.11 5.92
C GLY A 474 23.03 -27.79 4.72
N GLN A 475 24.10 -27.18 4.23
CA GLN A 475 25.09 -27.79 3.36
C GLN A 475 25.92 -28.80 4.17
N GLN A 476 25.92 -30.05 3.72
CA GLN A 476 26.88 -31.06 4.16
C GLN A 476 28.24 -30.80 3.50
N SER A 477 29.26 -30.68 4.34
CA SER A 477 30.68 -30.76 3.99
C SER A 477 31.07 -32.20 3.69
N VAL A 478 31.56 -32.49 2.49
CA VAL A 478 32.24 -33.76 2.19
C VAL A 478 33.74 -33.54 2.32
N HIS A 479 34.30 -34.10 3.40
CA HIS A 479 35.73 -34.26 3.60
C HIS A 479 36.17 -35.57 2.94
N SER A 480 37.28 -35.50 2.21
CA SER A 480 38.06 -36.62 1.71
C SER A 480 38.55 -37.55 2.84
N GLY A 481 38.34 -38.86 2.68
CA GLY A 481 38.94 -39.89 3.52
C GLY A 481 38.99 -41.23 2.78
N ASN A 482 40.21 -41.69 2.51
CA ASN A 482 40.55 -43.04 2.07
C ASN A 482 39.94 -44.09 3.00
N GLU A 483 39.34 -45.16 2.45
CA GLU A 483 39.56 -46.51 2.95
C GLU A 483 39.19 -47.57 1.92
N GLN A 484 39.99 -48.63 1.94
CA GLN A 484 40.01 -49.76 1.02
C GLN A 484 38.91 -50.77 1.33
N ALA A 485 38.69 -51.63 0.32
CA ALA A 485 38.40 -53.06 0.43
C ALA A 485 36.96 -53.55 0.15
N THR A 486 36.98 -54.60 -0.69
CA THR A 486 36.09 -55.77 -0.76
C THR A 486 34.73 -55.66 -1.46
N GLU A 487 34.76 -56.10 -2.73
CA GLU A 487 34.17 -57.37 -3.20
C GLU A 487 32.64 -57.54 -3.33
N THR A 488 32.29 -58.31 -4.38
CA THR A 488 31.02 -59.02 -4.67
C THR A 488 29.89 -58.31 -5.44
N VAL A 489 29.99 -58.39 -6.77
CA VAL A 489 29.10 -59.19 -7.66
C VAL A 489 27.73 -59.61 -7.06
N ARG A 490 26.60 -59.12 -7.61
CA ARG A 490 25.60 -59.88 -8.43
C ARG A 490 24.35 -59.03 -8.72
N LYS A 491 23.85 -59.19 -9.97
CA LYS A 491 22.45 -59.26 -10.45
C LYS A 491 21.35 -58.91 -9.44
N GLU A 492 20.34 -58.10 -9.76
CA GLU A 492 19.46 -58.07 -10.95
C GLU A 492 19.07 -56.65 -11.36
#